data_AF-A0A7T9UIP9-F1
#
_entry.id   AF-A0A7T9UIP9-F1
#
_cell.length_a   1.000
_cell.length_b   1.000
_cell.length_c   1.000
_cell.angle_alpha   90.00
_cell.angle_beta   90.00
_cell.angle_gamma   90.00
#
_symmetry.space_group_name_H-M   'P 1'
#
loop_
_entity.id
_entity.type
_entity.pdbx_description
1 polymer ?
#
loop_
_entity_poly.entity_id
_entity_poly.type
_entity_poly.pdbx_seq_one_letter_code
_entity_poly.pdbx_strand_id
1 'polypeptide(L)'
;MENHRVILQDEDKNQHQIIRVKDVTFNTQTLMNTHHWLWVYAESYEFFPFESWEQLNHAKVSETISLQGKRFKVIKILKTKKPKFS
;
A
#
# COMPACT_ATOMS: atom_id res chain seq x y z
N MET A 1 -2.63 -8.61 -8.63
CA MET A 1 -1.79 -8.46 -7.43
C MET A 1 -2.69 -8.16 -6.25
N GLU A 2 -2.56 -8.92 -5.16
CA GLU A 2 -3.34 -8.76 -3.92
C GLU A 2 -2.38 -8.45 -2.76
N ASN A 3 -2.16 -7.16 -2.48
CA ASN A 3 -1.88 -6.73 -1.12
C ASN A 3 -2.83 -5.56 -0.85
N HIS A 4 -3.81 -5.84 -0.01
CA HIS A 4 -4.65 -4.84 0.62
C HIS A 4 -4.20 -4.75 2.08
N ARG A 5 -4.40 -3.57 2.67
CA ARG A 5 -3.94 -3.11 3.98
C ARG A 5 -2.72 -3.88 4.56
N VAL A 6 -1.57 -3.23 4.52
CA VAL A 6 -0.35 -3.65 5.22
C VAL A 6 -0.29 -2.90 6.55
N ILE A 7 0.04 -3.60 7.64
CA ILE A 7 0.33 -2.97 8.92
C ILE A 7 1.82 -3.10 9.16
N LEU A 8 2.48 -1.95 9.25
CA LEU A 8 3.89 -1.81 9.55
C LEU A 8 4.07 -1.43 11.02
N GLN A 9 5.14 -1.90 11.65
CA GLN A 9 5.57 -1.47 12.98
C GLN A 9 6.94 -0.81 12.88
N ASP A 10 7.08 0.40 13.39
CA ASP A 10 8.37 1.09 13.43
C ASP A 10 9.23 0.66 14.64
N GLU A 11 10.43 1.25 14.75
CA GLU A 11 11.39 0.97 15.81
C GLU A 11 10.87 1.36 17.22
N ASP A 12 9.99 2.36 17.28
CA ASP A 12 9.31 2.82 18.50
C ASP A 12 8.06 1.97 18.84
N LYS A 13 7.82 0.90 18.07
CA LYS A 13 6.67 -0.01 18.16
C LYS A 13 5.32 0.61 17.77
N ASN A 14 5.30 1.81 17.19
CA ASN A 14 4.06 2.38 16.65
C ASN A 14 3.63 1.63 15.39
N GLN A 15 2.33 1.52 15.20
CA GLN A 15 1.73 0.82 14.08
C GLN A 15 1.25 1.80 13.01
N HIS A 16 1.63 1.55 11.77
CA HIS A 16 1.24 2.33 10.61
C HIS A 16 0.39 1.47 9.69
N GLN A 17 -0.89 1.82 9.52
CA GLN A 17 -1.76 1.15 8.56
C GLN A 17 -1.64 1.78 7.19
N ILE A 18 -1.14 1.03 6.22
CA ILE A 18 -0.96 1.48 4.84
C ILE A 18 -1.94 0.71 3.96
N ILE A 19 -2.80 1.43 3.24
CA ILE A 19 -3.82 0.85 2.36
C ILE A 19 -3.48 1.13 0.90
N ARG A 20 -3.84 0.17 0.05
CA ARG A 20 -3.75 0.33 -1.40
C ARG A 20 -5.08 0.81 -1.92
N VAL A 21 -5.10 1.97 -2.56
CA VAL A 21 -6.30 2.59 -3.14
C VAL A 21 -6.17 2.68 -4.66
N LYS A 22 -7.31 2.62 -5.36
CA LYS A 22 -7.37 2.78 -6.81
C LYS A 22 -7.80 4.21 -7.11
N ASP A 23 -6.93 4.96 -7.77
CA ASP A 23 -7.26 6.26 -8.33
C ASP A 23 -7.65 6.14 -9.79
N VAL A 24 -8.59 7.00 -10.22
CA VAL A 24 -9.12 7.02 -11.58
C VAL A 24 -9.12 8.46 -12.06
N THR A 25 -8.27 8.72 -13.05
CA THR A 25 -8.19 10.04 -13.68
C THR A 25 -8.69 9.93 -15.12
N PHE A 26 -9.62 10.79 -15.51
CA PHE A 26 -10.06 10.87 -16.90
C PHE A 26 -9.02 11.63 -17.73
N ASN A 27 -8.47 10.99 -18.75
CA ASN A 27 -7.57 11.64 -19.69
C ASN A 27 -8.41 12.26 -20.82
N THR A 28 -8.45 13.60 -20.86
CA THR A 28 -9.22 14.36 -21.85
C THR A 28 -8.64 14.31 -23.26
N GLN A 29 -7.37 13.97 -23.42
CA GLN A 29 -6.71 13.86 -24.73
C GLN A 29 -7.01 12.52 -25.41
N THR A 30 -7.03 11.44 -24.64
CA THR A 30 -7.31 10.09 -25.15
C THR A 30 -8.75 9.65 -24.97
N LEU A 31 -9.56 10.45 -24.25
CA LEU A 31 -10.94 10.14 -23.84
C LEU A 31 -11.05 8.80 -23.09
N MET A 32 -10.01 8.43 -22.35
CA MET A 32 -9.92 7.17 -21.62
C MET A 32 -9.65 7.38 -20.13
N ASN A 33 -10.15 6.46 -19.31
CA ASN A 33 -9.80 6.41 -17.89
C ASN A 33 -8.39 5.85 -17.72
N THR A 34 -7.55 6.56 -16.98
CA THR A 34 -6.27 6.05 -16.49
C THR A 34 -6.45 5.58 -15.06
N HIS A 35 -5.96 4.37 -14.75
CA HIS A 35 -6.09 3.77 -13.44
C HIS A 35 -4.73 3.66 -12.78
N HIS A 36 -4.57 4.28 -11.62
CA HIS A 36 -3.35 4.21 -10.82
C HIS A 36 -3.63 3.52 -9.49
N TRP A 37 -2.66 2.74 -9.02
CA TRP A 37 -2.71 2.17 -7.68
C TRP A 37 -1.77 2.93 -6.78
N LEU A 38 -2.27 3.40 -5.65
CA LEU A 38 -1.53 4.26 -4.73
C LEU A 38 -1.47 3.58 -3.36
N TRP A 39 -0.35 3.73 -2.66
CA TRP A 39 -0.23 3.35 -1.26
C TRP A 39 -0.33 4.61 -0.39
N VAL A 40 -1.27 4.61 0.54
CA VAL A 40 -1.54 5.76 1.42
C VAL A 40 -1.68 5.31 2.87
N TYR A 41 -1.39 6.20 3.80
CA TYR A 41 -1.74 6.00 5.21
C TYR A 41 -3.27 5.90 5.36
N ALA A 42 -3.75 4.92 6.11
CA ALA A 42 -5.18 4.69 6.28
C ALA A 42 -5.88 5.78 7.09
N GLU A 43 -5.14 6.49 7.93
CA GLU A 43 -5.66 7.53 8.83
C GLU A 43 -5.71 8.90 8.15
N SER A 44 -4.60 9.31 7.52
CA SER A 44 -4.49 10.64 6.89
C SER A 44 -4.79 10.66 5.40
N TYR A 45 -4.82 9.50 4.74
CA TYR A 45 -4.84 9.36 3.27
C TYR A 45 -3.66 10.04 2.55
N GLU A 46 -2.62 10.41 3.29
CA GLU A 46 -1.38 10.92 2.70
C GLU A 46 -0.62 9.81 1.98
N PHE A 47 0.11 10.18 0.94
CA PHE A 47 0.94 9.25 0.19
C PHE A 47 1.99 8.62 1.09
N PHE A 48 2.05 7.30 1.07
CA PHE A 48 3.19 6.59 1.60
C PHE A 48 4.37 6.77 0.63
N PRO A 49 5.63 6.86 1.09
CA PRO A 49 6.74 7.19 0.20
C PRO A 49 6.91 6.23 -0.98
N PHE A 50 6.98 6.77 -2.19
CA PHE A 50 6.92 6.03 -3.45
C PHE A 50 8.02 4.98 -3.61
N GLU A 51 9.20 5.22 -3.03
CA GLU A 51 10.35 4.32 -3.13
C GLU A 51 10.09 2.96 -2.48
N SER A 52 9.14 2.89 -1.55
CA SER A 52 8.76 1.66 -0.83
C SER A 52 7.61 0.88 -1.47
N TRP A 53 6.98 1.41 -2.52
CA TRP A 53 5.75 0.82 -3.08
C TRP A 53 5.97 -0.56 -3.67
N GLU A 54 7.12 -0.79 -4.31
CA GLU A 54 7.49 -2.13 -4.81
C GLU A 54 7.71 -3.11 -3.66
N GLN A 55 8.32 -2.66 -2.56
CA GLN A 55 8.46 -3.50 -1.35
C GLN A 55 7.09 -3.83 -0.76
N LEU A 56 6.16 -2.87 -0.68
CA LEU A 56 4.78 -3.11 -0.23
C LEU A 56 3.99 -4.04 -1.16
N ASN A 57 4.23 -3.97 -2.48
CA ASN A 57 3.61 -4.85 -3.46
C ASN A 57 3.97 -6.32 -3.25
N HIS A 58 5.16 -6.59 -2.71
CA HIS A 58 5.71 -7.94 -2.54
C HIS A 58 5.91 -8.36 -1.08
N ALA A 59 5.58 -7.48 -0.13
CA ALA A 59 5.81 -7.65 1.30
C ALA A 59 5.23 -8.96 1.85
N LYS A 60 5.97 -9.57 2.77
CA LYS A 60 5.55 -10.72 3.57
C LYS A 60 5.51 -10.36 5.05
N VAL A 61 4.66 -11.06 5.81
CA VAL A 61 4.63 -10.90 7.27
C VAL A 61 6.01 -11.27 7.85
N SER A 62 6.46 -10.48 8.82
CA SER A 62 7.79 -10.49 9.46
C SER A 62 8.95 -9.97 8.61
N GLU A 63 8.72 -9.53 7.37
CA GLU A 63 9.72 -8.83 6.57
C GLU A 63 9.99 -7.43 7.13
N THR A 64 11.19 -6.90 6.88
CA THR A 64 11.56 -5.53 7.25
C THR A 64 11.69 -4.67 6.01
N ILE A 65 10.94 -3.57 5.97
CA ILE A 65 10.98 -2.53 4.95
C ILE A 65 11.88 -1.42 5.47
N SER A 66 12.91 -1.06 4.70
CA SER A 66 13.84 0.02 5.03
C SER A 66 13.52 1.23 4.18
N LEU A 67 13.24 2.35 4.82
CA LEU A 67 12.82 3.58 4.15
C LEU A 67 13.47 4.78 4.83
N GLN A 68 14.27 5.53 4.07
CA GLN A 68 14.95 6.75 4.55
C GLN A 68 15.70 6.55 5.88
N GLY A 69 16.37 5.41 6.05
CA GLY A 69 17.11 5.06 7.27
C GLY A 69 16.24 4.51 8.42
N LYS A 70 14.91 4.54 8.31
CA LYS A 70 14.00 3.91 9.26
C LYS A 70 13.69 2.47 8.85
N ARG A 71 13.44 1.62 9.85
CA ARG A 71 13.06 0.22 9.66
C ARG A 71 11.63 -0.03 10.11
N PHE A 72 10.88 -0.72 9.27
CA PHE A 72 9.49 -1.05 9.49
C PHE A 72 9.30 -2.56 9.38
N LYS A 73 8.85 -3.21 10.45
CA LYS A 73 8.49 -4.63 10.40
C LYS A 73 7.06 -4.79 9.90
N VAL A 74 6.87 -5.63 8.90
CA VAL A 74 5.54 -6.01 8.43
C VAL A 74 4.91 -6.94 9.46
N ILE A 75 3.93 -6.47 10.22
CA ILE A 75 3.31 -7.28 11.28
C ILE A 75 2.02 -7.96 10.83
N LYS A 76 1.34 -7.40 9.82
CA LYS A 76 0.08 -7.96 9.30
C LYS A 76 -0.16 -7.55 7.85
N ILE A 77 -0.75 -8.44 7.08
CA ILE A 77 -1.23 -8.17 5.71
C ILE A 77 -2.67 -8.66 5.60
N LEU A 78 -3.58 -7.81 5.13
CA LEU A 78 -5.02 -8.09 5.06
C LEU A 78 -5.50 -8.08 3.62
N LYS A 79 -5.57 -9.24 2.98
CA LYS A 79 -6.05 -9.34 1.59
C LYS A 79 -7.57 -9.18 1.53
N THR A 80 -8.06 -8.15 0.83
CA THR A 80 -9.44 -8.15 0.33
C THR A 80 -9.49 -9.14 -0.81
N LYS A 81 -10.05 -10.33 -0.56
CA LYS A 81 -10.37 -11.27 -1.62
C LYS A 81 -11.29 -10.57 -2.61
N LYS A 82 -11.00 -10.64 -3.91
CA LYS A 82 -12.05 -10.38 -4.91
C LYS A 82 -13.22 -11.33 -4.58
N PRO A 83 -14.48 -10.84 -4.52
CA PRO A 83 -15.61 -11.77 -4.50
C PRO A 83 -15.47 -12.67 -5.73
N LYS A 84 -15.46 -13.99 -5.49
CA LYS A 84 -15.58 -14.96 -6.58
C LYS A 84 -17.03 -14.89 -7.04
N PHE A 85 -17.30 -14.16 -8.12
CA PHE A 85 -18.52 -14.42 -8.88
C PHE A 85 -18.27 -15.73 -9.63
N SER A 86 -18.96 -16.79 -9.17
CA SER A 86 -19.09 -18.05 -9.89
C SER A 86 -20.20 -17.94 -10.93
#